data_AF-A0A7C9ENP8-F1
#
_entry.id   AF-A0A7C9ENP8-F1
#
_cell.length_a   1.000
_cell.length_b   1.000
_cell.length_c   1.000
_cell.angle_alpha   90.00
_cell.angle_beta   90.00
_cell.angle_gamma   90.00
#
_symmetry.space_group_name_H-M   'P 1'
#
loop_
_entity.id
_entity.type
_entity.pdbx_description
1 polymer ?
#
loop_
_entity_poly.entity_id
_entity_poly.type
_entity_poly.pdbx_seq_one_letter_code
_entity_poly.pdbx_strand_id
1 'polypeptide(L)'
;DLKHKGHEYRDRAAERRALHGGFGMGPGQKRPIGDASPPSSPPVGEAAAEALEMSFGAGSYAHKILKNMGWKEGEALGKTQQGLREPLQGVGNKGTAGLGWD
;
A
#
# COMPACT_ATOMS: atom_id res chain seq x y z
N ASP A 1 -4.81 52.01 -35.82
CA ASP A 1 -3.89 50.87 -35.76
C ASP A 1 -3.46 50.52 -34.34
N LEU A 2 -4.16 49.59 -33.68
CA LEU A 2 -3.62 48.89 -32.52
C LEU A 2 -3.27 47.47 -32.94
N LYS A 3 -1.97 47.25 -33.07
CA LYS A 3 -1.33 46.00 -33.47
C LYS A 3 -1.69 44.91 -32.47
N HIS A 4 -2.18 43.78 -32.96
CA HIS A 4 -2.41 42.54 -32.23
C HIS A 4 -1.14 42.14 -31.45
N LYS A 5 -1.10 42.46 -30.16
CA LYS A 5 -0.06 41.99 -29.25
C LYS A 5 -0.30 40.50 -29.07
N GLY A 6 0.56 39.67 -29.65
CA GLY A 6 0.39 38.22 -29.70
C GLY A 6 0.01 37.67 -28.33
N HIS A 7 -1.15 37.04 -28.24
CA HIS A 7 -1.54 36.29 -27.06
C HIS A 7 -0.69 35.02 -27.06
N GLU A 8 0.42 35.03 -26.32
CA GLU A 8 1.17 33.81 -26.06
C GLU A 8 0.25 32.80 -25.35
N TYR A 9 0.18 31.59 -25.89
CA TYR A 9 -0.63 30.53 -25.33
C TYR A 9 -0.06 30.12 -23.98
N ARG A 10 -0.88 30.27 -22.93
CA ARG A 10 -0.51 29.88 -21.57
C ARG A 10 -1.19 28.56 -21.20
N ASP A 11 -0.42 27.49 -21.17
CA ASP A 11 -0.90 26.15 -20.79
C ASP A 11 -1.03 26.02 -19.27
N ARG A 12 -2.20 26.40 -18.75
CA ARG A 12 -2.52 26.24 -17.32
C ARG A 12 -2.57 24.78 -16.87
N ALA A 13 -2.74 23.81 -17.77
CA ALA A 13 -2.72 22.39 -17.41
C ALA A 13 -1.28 21.94 -17.12
N ALA A 14 -0.31 22.37 -17.93
CA ALA A 14 1.10 22.14 -17.69
C ALA A 14 1.58 22.79 -16.37
N GLU A 15 1.19 24.03 -16.10
CA GLU A 15 1.54 24.72 -14.84
C GLU A 15 1.01 23.98 -13.61
N ARG A 16 -0.25 23.49 -13.64
CA ARG A 16 -0.79 22.68 -12.54
C ARG A 16 -0.05 21.35 -12.36
N ARG A 17 0.39 20.71 -13.46
CA ARG A 17 1.20 19.48 -13.38
C ARG A 17 2.58 19.75 -12.75
N ALA A 18 3.20 20.88 -13.04
CA ALA A 18 4.47 21.26 -12.43
C ALA A 18 4.31 21.58 -10.93
N LEU A 19 3.23 22.28 -10.55
CA LEU A 19 2.99 22.68 -9.16
C LEU A 19 2.53 21.52 -8.26
N HIS A 20 1.67 20.63 -8.77
CA HIS A 20 1.04 19.57 -7.97
C HIS A 20 1.53 18.15 -8.30
N GLY A 21 2.43 18.00 -9.26
CA GLY A 21 2.77 16.71 -9.84
C GLY A 21 1.65 16.22 -10.78
N GLY A 22 1.95 16.10 -12.07
CA GLY A 22 1.05 15.49 -13.04
C GLY A 22 1.07 13.97 -12.90
N PHE A 23 -0.12 13.37 -12.81
CA PHE A 23 -0.35 11.94 -12.64
C PHE A 23 0.31 11.37 -11.37
N GLY A 24 -0.29 11.69 -10.22
CA GLY A 24 -0.15 10.83 -9.05
C GLY A 24 -0.58 9.42 -9.45
N MET A 25 0.34 8.45 -9.34
CA MET A 25 -0.01 7.04 -9.40
C MET A 25 -1.10 6.81 -8.36
N GLY A 26 -2.31 6.52 -8.83
CA GLY A 26 -3.36 6.04 -7.96
C GLY A 26 -2.89 4.77 -7.26
N PRO A 27 -3.42 4.46 -6.06
CA PRO A 27 -3.09 3.23 -5.36
C PRO A 27 -3.27 2.03 -6.32
N GLY A 28 -2.17 1.32 -6.60
CA GLY A 28 -2.13 0.14 -7.48
C GLY A 28 -1.35 0.29 -8.80
N GLN A 29 -0.92 1.49 -9.22
CA GLN A 29 -0.18 1.67 -10.48
C GLN A 29 1.32 1.36 -10.31
N LYS A 30 1.87 0.47 -11.17
CA LYS A 30 3.29 0.10 -11.19
C LYS A 30 4.10 1.14 -11.98
N ARG A 31 5.34 1.44 -11.55
CA ARG A 31 6.25 2.34 -12.29
C ARG A 31 6.67 1.70 -13.62
N PRO A 32 6.82 2.47 -14.71
CA PRO A 32 7.51 1.97 -15.90
C PRO A 32 8.96 1.64 -15.53
N ILE A 33 9.40 0.46 -15.97
CA ILE A 33 10.79 -0.01 -15.93
C ILE A 33 11.66 1.09 -16.55
N GLY A 34 12.55 1.72 -15.79
CA GLY A 34 13.45 2.72 -16.37
C GLY A 34 14.28 3.57 -15.41
N ASP A 35 13.87 3.77 -14.15
CA ASP A 35 14.63 4.64 -13.25
C ASP A 35 14.78 4.00 -11.86
N ALA A 36 15.76 3.09 -11.79
CA ALA A 36 16.16 2.41 -10.57
C ALA A 36 17.34 3.14 -9.93
N SER A 37 17.08 4.27 -9.26
CA SER A 37 17.92 4.66 -8.12
C SER A 37 17.39 3.89 -6.90
N PRO A 38 18.16 2.98 -6.29
CA PRO A 38 17.70 2.29 -5.09
C PRO A 38 17.56 3.32 -3.96
N PRO A 39 16.42 3.37 -3.24
CA PRO A 39 16.38 4.09 -1.98
C PRO A 39 17.37 3.42 -1.02
N SER A 40 18.32 4.21 -0.50
CA SER A 40 19.25 3.79 0.55
C SER A 40 18.45 3.18 1.70
N SER A 41 18.60 1.87 1.90
CA SER A 41 17.91 1.15 2.96
C SER A 41 18.52 1.53 4.32
N PRO A 42 17.72 1.91 5.34
CA PRO A 42 18.25 2.16 6.67
C PRO A 42 18.77 0.85 7.31
N PRO A 43 19.65 0.93 8.32
CA PRO A 43 20.36 -0.23 8.87
C PRO A 43 19.39 -1.27 9.47
N VAL A 44 19.66 -2.53 9.14
CA VAL A 44 18.87 -3.76 9.34
C VAL A 44 18.49 -4.06 10.81
N GLY A 45 18.97 -3.29 11.79
CA GLY A 45 18.77 -3.54 13.22
C GLY A 45 17.43 -3.05 13.80
N GLU A 46 16.97 -1.85 13.42
CA GLU A 46 15.72 -1.28 13.95
C GLU A 46 14.49 -1.81 13.22
N ALA A 47 14.59 -2.04 11.92
CA ALA A 47 13.51 -2.57 11.08
C ALA A 47 13.02 -3.96 11.53
N ALA A 48 13.89 -4.77 12.14
CA ALA A 48 13.51 -6.08 12.65
C ALA A 48 12.67 -6.01 13.95
N ALA A 49 12.96 -5.03 14.81
CA ALA A 49 12.18 -4.78 16.02
C ALA A 49 10.80 -4.18 15.67
N GLU A 50 10.76 -3.22 14.74
CA GLU A 50 9.51 -2.68 14.19
C GLU A 50 8.70 -3.74 13.44
N ALA A 51 9.35 -4.62 12.66
CA ALA A 51 8.67 -5.72 11.99
C ALA A 51 8.06 -6.73 12.98
N LEU A 52 8.72 -6.98 14.12
CA LEU A 52 8.17 -7.84 15.17
C LEU A 52 6.97 -7.15 15.85
N GLU A 53 7.02 -5.83 16.02
CA GLU A 53 5.89 -5.02 16.46
C GLU A 53 4.70 -5.07 15.50
N MET A 54 4.95 -5.10 14.18
CA MET A 54 3.94 -5.25 13.13
C MET A 54 3.54 -6.70 12.83
N SER A 55 4.21 -7.69 13.41
CA SER A 55 3.90 -9.11 13.19
C SER A 55 2.71 -9.58 14.06
N PHE A 56 2.03 -10.65 13.65
CA PHE A 56 0.98 -11.31 14.45
C PHE A 56 1.53 -12.49 15.29
N GLY A 57 2.84 -12.56 15.49
CA GLY A 57 3.50 -13.63 16.23
C GLY A 57 3.20 -13.62 17.74
N ALA A 58 3.56 -14.70 18.42
CA ALA A 58 3.45 -14.80 19.88
C ALA A 58 4.27 -13.69 20.55
N GLY A 59 3.63 -12.86 21.39
CA GLY A 59 4.26 -11.74 22.08
C GLY A 59 4.26 -10.40 21.34
N SER A 60 3.69 -10.34 20.12
CA SER A 60 3.58 -9.10 19.36
C SER A 60 2.61 -8.09 19.99
N TYR A 61 2.71 -6.83 19.58
CA TYR A 61 1.84 -5.76 20.07
C TYR A 61 0.37 -6.01 19.72
N ALA A 62 0.10 -6.43 18.48
CA ALA A 62 -1.25 -6.83 18.04
C ALA A 62 -1.84 -7.93 18.93
N HIS A 63 -1.02 -8.95 19.28
CA HIS A 63 -1.46 -10.03 20.16
C HIS A 63 -1.83 -9.51 21.56
N LYS A 64 -1.05 -8.57 22.12
CA LYS A 64 -1.35 -7.93 23.41
C LYS A 64 -2.68 -7.16 23.38
N ILE A 65 -2.94 -6.41 22.31
CA ILE A 65 -4.22 -5.70 22.15
C ILE A 65 -5.39 -6.68 22.12
N LEU A 66 -5.30 -7.76 21.34
CA LEU A 66 -6.38 -8.77 21.28
C LEU A 66 -6.66 -9.37 22.66
N LYS A 67 -5.61 -9.76 23.40
CA LYS A 67 -5.73 -10.27 24.78
C LYS A 67 -6.42 -9.25 25.70
N ASN A 68 -6.05 -7.98 25.61
CA ASN A 68 -6.68 -6.91 26.41
C ASN A 68 -8.16 -6.69 26.07
N MET A 69 -8.57 -6.99 24.83
CA MET A 69 -9.98 -6.96 24.42
C MET A 69 -10.76 -8.22 24.83
N GLY A 70 -10.13 -9.15 25.56
CA GLY A 70 -10.75 -10.37 26.07
C GLY A 70 -10.63 -11.59 25.14
N TRP A 71 -9.94 -11.46 24.00
CA TRP A 71 -9.65 -12.60 23.14
C TRP A 71 -8.59 -13.51 23.78
N LYS A 72 -8.77 -14.82 23.65
CA LYS A 72 -7.84 -15.84 24.17
C LYS A 72 -7.18 -16.58 23.03
N GLU A 73 -5.94 -16.97 23.26
CA GLU A 73 -5.16 -17.71 22.27
C GLU A 73 -5.86 -19.05 21.93
N GLY A 74 -6.02 -19.30 20.63
CA GLY A 74 -6.75 -20.47 20.11
C GLY A 74 -8.26 -20.27 19.95
N GLU A 75 -8.82 -19.14 20.38
CA GLU A 75 -10.23 -18.81 20.22
C GLU A 75 -10.49 -18.13 18.86
N ALA A 76 -11.67 -18.37 18.28
CA ALA A 76 -12.12 -17.62 17.12
C ALA A 76 -12.82 -16.32 17.54
N LEU A 77 -12.80 -15.32 16.67
CA LEU A 77 -13.47 -14.05 16.92
C LEU A 77 -15.00 -14.13 16.72
N GLY A 78 -15.70 -13.13 17.26
CA GLY A 78 -17.16 -12.97 17.13
C GLY A 78 -17.94 -13.38 18.38
N LYS A 79 -19.21 -12.97 18.45
CA LYS A 79 -20.07 -13.17 19.64
C LYS A 79 -20.22 -14.64 20.04
N THR A 80 -20.28 -15.55 19.06
CA THR A 80 -20.44 -17.00 19.27
C THR A 80 -19.12 -17.76 19.16
N GLN A 81 -17.97 -17.08 19.01
CA GLN A 81 -16.66 -17.70 18.80
C GLN A 81 -16.63 -18.70 17.61
N GLN A 82 -17.40 -18.41 16.56
CA GLN A 82 -17.53 -19.25 15.35
C GLN A 82 -16.77 -18.66 14.15
N GLY A 83 -15.97 -17.60 14.34
CA GLY A 83 -15.11 -17.06 13.29
C GLY A 83 -14.05 -18.06 12.81
N LEU A 84 -13.37 -17.70 11.72
CA LEU A 84 -12.22 -18.46 11.24
C LEU A 84 -11.05 -18.28 12.21
N ARG A 85 -10.37 -19.38 12.53
CA ARG A 85 -9.16 -19.38 13.38
C ARG A 85 -7.89 -19.16 12.59
N GLU A 86 -7.86 -19.69 11.37
CA GLU A 86 -6.73 -19.57 10.47
C GLU A 86 -7.03 -18.54 9.37
N PRO A 87 -6.04 -17.72 8.98
CA PRO A 87 -6.18 -16.81 7.85
C PRO A 87 -6.52 -17.56 6.56
N LEU A 88 -7.42 -16.99 5.76
CA LEU A 88 -7.72 -17.51 4.44
C LEU A 88 -6.50 -17.34 3.53
N GLN A 89 -6.16 -18.41 2.81
CA GLN A 89 -5.13 -18.37 1.79
C GLN A 89 -5.72 -17.73 0.53
N GLY A 90 -5.23 -16.54 0.19
CA GLY A 90 -5.61 -15.88 -1.06
C GLY A 90 -4.88 -16.49 -2.24
N VAL A 91 -5.62 -16.99 -3.24
CA VAL A 91 -5.03 -17.38 -4.52
C VAL A 91 -4.96 -16.13 -5.41
N GLY A 92 -3.74 -15.67 -5.69
CA GLY A 92 -3.50 -14.55 -6.60
C GLY A 92 -3.60 -14.97 -8.07
N ASN A 93 -3.99 -14.03 -8.94
CA ASN A 93 -3.96 -14.25 -10.38
C ASN A 93 -2.52 -14.45 -10.87
N LYS A 94 -2.29 -15.40 -11.77
CA LYS A 94 -1.00 -15.53 -12.47
C LYS A 94 -0.94 -14.50 -13.60
N GLY A 95 -0.17 -13.44 -13.40
CA GLY A 95 -0.03 -12.34 -14.38
C GLY A 95 -1.37 -11.62 -14.62
N THR A 96 -1.79 -11.56 -15.88
CA THR A 96 -3.06 -10.95 -16.32
C THR A 96 -4.04 -11.99 -16.89
N ALA A 97 -3.87 -13.26 -16.52
CA ALA A 97 -4.73 -14.33 -17.01
C ALA A 97 -6.20 -14.11 -16.63
N GLY A 98 -7.11 -14.50 -17.53
CA GLY A 98 -8.54 -14.46 -17.27
C GLY A 98 -8.98 -15.48 -16.20
N LEU A 99 -10.15 -15.29 -15.60
CA LEU A 99 -10.71 -16.26 -14.66
C LEU A 99 -10.93 -17.61 -15.36
N GLY A 100 -10.50 -18.71 -14.72
CA GLY A 100 -10.69 -20.08 -15.24
C GLY A 100 -9.69 -20.51 -16.33
N TRP A 101 -8.53 -19.87 -16.43
CA TRP A 101 -7.48 -20.26 -17.39
C TRP A 101 -6.70 -21.54 -16.99
N ASP A 102 -6.75 -21.91 -15.70
CA ASP A 102 -6.18 -23.14 -15.13
C ASP A 102 -7.23 -24.27 -15.09
#